data_AF-A0A920FK34-F1
#
_entry.id   AF-A0A920FK34-F1
#
_cell.length_a   1.000
_cell.length_b   1.000
_cell.length_c   1.000
_cell.angle_alpha   90.00
_cell.angle_beta   90.00
_cell.angle_gamma   90.00
#
_symmetry.space_group_name_H-M   'P 1'
#
loop_
_entity.id
_entity.type
_entity.pdbx_description
1 polymer ?
#
loop_
_entity_poly.entity_id
_entity_poly.type
_entity_poly.pdbx_seq_one_letter_code
_entity_poly.pdbx_strand_id
1 'polypeptide(L)'
;MLARYRGKTMCTSCNGNRLRKDANYVKVDGKSISEINALSIKDALLFFNSISLEKEEFQIANRLITEIKSRLKYLSDVGLNYLTLSRPTNTLSGGESQRINLATSIGSSLIGSMYILDEPSIGLHPRDSLQLIEVLKNYETLVTL
;
A
#
# COMPACT_ATOMS: atom_id res chain seq x y z
N MET A 1 24.11 -13.19 -24.05
CA MET A 1 25.35 -12.94 -23.26
C MET A 1 25.45 -11.51 -22.69
N LEU A 2 24.92 -10.46 -23.35
CA LEU A 2 25.02 -9.05 -22.90
C LEU A 2 24.13 -8.64 -21.70
N ALA A 3 23.08 -9.41 -21.37
CA ALA A 3 22.14 -9.06 -20.31
C ALA A 3 22.79 -8.97 -18.92
N ARG A 4 23.87 -9.74 -18.67
CA ARG A 4 24.61 -9.76 -17.39
C ARG A 4 25.42 -8.49 -17.12
N TYR A 5 25.61 -7.64 -18.14
CA TYR A 5 26.39 -6.41 -18.06
C TYR A 5 25.52 -5.14 -18.16
N ARG A 6 24.20 -5.28 -18.17
CA ARG A 6 23.25 -4.15 -18.21
C ARG A 6 22.51 -4.06 -16.87
N GLY A 7 22.62 -2.90 -16.22
CA GLY A 7 21.89 -2.57 -15.00
C GLY A 7 20.64 -1.73 -15.28
N LYS A 8 19.77 -1.59 -14.27
CA LYS A 8 18.70 -0.60 -14.29
C LYS A 8 19.29 0.76 -13.89
N THR A 9 19.09 1.77 -14.72
CA THR A 9 19.46 3.17 -14.42
C THR A 9 18.23 4.04 -14.29
N MET A 10 18.37 5.13 -13.57
CA MET A 10 17.29 6.12 -13.41
C MET A 10 17.08 6.84 -14.76
N CYS A 11 15.83 6.91 -15.21
CA CYS A 11 15.50 7.65 -16.43
C CYS A 11 15.71 9.15 -16.18
N THR A 12 16.47 9.83 -17.06
CA THR A 12 16.75 11.27 -16.95
C THR A 12 15.56 12.16 -17.27
N SER A 13 14.58 11.67 -18.02
CA SER A 13 13.41 12.46 -18.43
C SER A 13 12.31 12.51 -17.36
N CYS A 14 12.08 11.39 -16.67
CA CYS A 14 11.02 11.25 -15.67
C CYS A 14 11.53 11.00 -14.24
N ASN A 15 12.85 10.92 -14.05
CA ASN A 15 13.48 10.66 -12.76
C ASN A 15 12.90 9.42 -12.04
N GLY A 16 12.56 8.38 -12.81
CA GLY A 16 12.02 7.14 -12.26
C GLY A 16 10.53 7.17 -11.91
N ASN A 17 9.83 8.31 -12.07
CA ASN A 17 8.39 8.42 -11.79
C ASN A 17 7.51 7.71 -12.83
N ARG A 18 8.06 7.35 -14.00
CA ARG A 18 7.37 6.63 -15.10
C ARG A 18 6.15 7.35 -15.68
N LEU A 19 6.01 8.63 -15.38
CA LEU A 19 4.95 9.50 -15.86
C LEU A 19 5.49 10.58 -16.79
N ARG A 20 4.63 11.08 -17.66
CA ARG A 20 4.89 12.29 -18.46
C ARG A 20 4.92 13.52 -17.54
N LYS A 21 5.59 14.59 -17.97
CA LYS A 21 5.77 15.81 -17.16
C LYS A 21 4.45 16.52 -16.83
N ASP A 22 3.51 16.48 -17.77
CA ASP A 22 2.15 17.03 -17.65
C ASP A 22 1.31 16.36 -16.56
N ALA A 23 1.52 15.06 -16.31
CA ALA A 23 0.83 14.37 -15.22
C ALA A 23 1.12 14.99 -13.83
N ASN A 24 2.26 15.68 -13.67
CA ASN A 24 2.62 16.35 -12.42
C ASN A 24 2.04 17.77 -12.30
N TYR A 25 1.36 18.28 -13.34
CA TYR A 25 0.68 19.56 -13.26
C TYR A 25 -0.64 19.45 -12.50
N VAL A 26 -1.26 18.28 -12.51
CA VAL A 26 -2.46 17.99 -11.71
C VAL A 26 -2.02 17.75 -10.27
N LYS A 27 -2.62 18.51 -9.35
CA LYS A 27 -2.35 18.43 -7.92
C LYS A 27 -3.64 18.17 -7.16
N VAL A 28 -3.54 17.30 -6.16
CA VAL A 28 -4.59 17.03 -5.18
C VAL A 28 -4.05 17.53 -3.84
N ASP A 29 -4.73 18.49 -3.23
CA ASP A 29 -4.31 19.13 -1.98
C ASP A 29 -2.81 19.53 -1.99
N GLY A 30 -2.40 20.19 -3.08
CA GLY A 30 -1.04 20.69 -3.27
C GLY A 30 0.01 19.66 -3.71
N LYS A 31 -0.30 18.35 -3.75
CA LYS A 31 0.62 17.29 -4.18
C LYS A 31 0.25 16.67 -5.53
N SER A 32 1.25 16.47 -6.37
CA SER A 32 1.13 15.70 -7.61
C SER A 32 1.10 14.19 -7.36
N ILE A 33 0.68 13.42 -8.37
CA ILE A 33 0.66 11.95 -8.29
C ILE A 33 2.05 11.35 -8.04
N SER A 34 3.11 11.94 -8.60
CA SER A 34 4.49 11.47 -8.35
C SER A 34 4.90 11.68 -6.89
N GLU A 35 4.52 12.82 -6.31
CA GLU A 35 4.83 13.13 -4.91
C GLU A 35 4.05 12.23 -3.95
N ILE A 36 2.77 11.95 -4.25
CA ILE A 36 1.95 11.01 -3.45
C ILE A 36 2.54 9.59 -3.53
N ASN A 37 2.94 9.13 -4.72
CA ASN A 37 3.52 7.79 -4.89
C ASN A 37 4.87 7.63 -4.18
N ALA A 38 5.61 8.71 -3.97
CA ALA A 38 6.87 8.70 -3.24
C ALA A 38 6.69 8.64 -1.71
N LEU A 39 5.48 8.90 -1.18
CA LEU A 39 5.21 8.81 0.25
C LEU A 39 5.30 7.37 0.75
N SER A 40 5.72 7.23 2.00
CA SER A 40 5.53 5.98 2.75
C SER A 40 4.03 5.69 2.92
N ILE A 41 3.64 4.43 3.15
CA ILE A 41 2.24 4.07 3.43
C ILE A 41 1.71 4.86 4.62
N LYS A 42 2.53 5.03 5.67
CA LYS A 42 2.18 5.85 6.83
C LYS A 42 1.88 7.31 6.44
N ASP A 43 2.77 7.93 5.68
CA ASP A 43 2.62 9.34 5.30
C ASP A 43 1.49 9.54 4.29
N ALA A 44 1.28 8.59 3.38
CA ALA A 44 0.15 8.58 2.46
C ALA A 44 -1.18 8.48 3.23
N LEU A 45 -1.27 7.60 4.24
CA LEU A 45 -2.46 7.48 5.08
C LEU A 45 -2.74 8.77 5.84
N LEU A 46 -1.70 9.42 6.39
CA LEU A 46 -1.82 10.73 7.03
C LEU A 46 -2.31 11.79 6.04
N PHE A 47 -1.72 11.85 4.85
CA PHE A 47 -2.11 12.78 3.79
C PHE A 47 -3.60 12.65 3.43
N PHE A 48 -4.08 11.43 3.15
CA PHE A 48 -5.49 11.23 2.82
C PHE A 48 -6.41 11.47 4.02
N ASN A 49 -5.95 11.28 5.26
CA ASN A 49 -6.73 11.60 6.46
C ASN A 49 -6.87 13.11 6.68
N SER A 50 -5.86 13.90 6.36
CA SER A 50 -5.86 15.35 6.50
C SER A 50 -6.29 16.11 5.25
N ILE A 51 -6.62 15.40 4.15
CA ILE A 51 -6.91 16.02 2.86
C ILE A 51 -8.07 17.00 2.97
N SER A 52 -7.86 18.23 2.49
CA SER A 52 -8.90 19.25 2.43
C SER A 52 -9.36 19.42 0.98
N LEU A 53 -10.64 19.19 0.72
CA LEU A 53 -11.26 19.33 -0.59
C LEU A 53 -12.46 20.24 -0.49
N GLU A 54 -12.77 20.94 -1.57
CA GLU A 54 -14.01 21.73 -1.65
C GLU A 54 -15.23 20.81 -1.61
N LYS A 55 -16.40 21.36 -1.26
CA LYS A 55 -17.64 20.56 -1.09
C LYS A 55 -17.98 19.72 -2.31
N GLU A 56 -17.83 20.28 -3.50
CA GLU A 56 -18.18 19.63 -4.77
C GLU A 56 -17.20 18.50 -5.10
N GLU A 57 -15.89 18.77 -4.96
CA GLU A 57 -14.83 17.77 -5.12
C GLU A 57 -14.99 16.62 -4.12
N PHE A 58 -15.29 16.94 -2.86
CA PHE A 58 -15.49 15.96 -1.82
C PHE A 58 -16.68 15.04 -2.14
N GLN A 59 -17.80 15.58 -2.62
CA GLN A 59 -18.96 14.73 -2.97
C GLN A 59 -18.62 13.69 -4.05
N ILE A 60 -17.79 14.06 -5.03
CA ILE A 60 -17.37 13.16 -6.11
C ILE A 60 -16.30 12.18 -5.62
N ALA A 61 -15.31 12.67 -4.86
CA ALA A 61 -14.13 11.91 -4.48
C ALA A 61 -14.29 11.09 -3.20
N ASN A 62 -15.30 11.34 -2.36
CA ASN A 62 -15.43 10.74 -1.03
C ASN A 62 -15.37 9.20 -1.06
N ARG A 63 -16.06 8.57 -2.01
CA ARG A 63 -16.03 7.11 -2.17
C ARG A 63 -14.61 6.61 -2.50
N LEU A 64 -13.90 7.30 -3.39
CA LEU A 64 -12.53 6.95 -3.78
C LEU A 64 -11.55 7.15 -2.61
N ILE A 65 -11.67 8.26 -1.88
CA ILE A 65 -10.83 8.55 -0.71
C ILE A 65 -11.05 7.52 0.39
N THR A 66 -12.29 7.12 0.62
CA THR A 66 -12.62 6.07 1.59
C THR A 66 -11.96 4.75 1.23
N GLU A 67 -12.02 4.35 -0.05
CA GLU A 67 -11.38 3.14 -0.54
C GLU A 67 -9.84 3.20 -0.44
N ILE A 68 -9.24 4.34 -0.80
CA ILE A 68 -7.79 4.57 -0.67
C ILE A 68 -7.35 4.46 0.80
N LYS A 69 -8.05 5.14 1.71
CA LYS A 69 -7.79 5.07 3.15
C LYS A 69 -7.88 3.64 3.67
N SER A 70 -8.90 2.90 3.24
CA SER A 70 -9.10 1.51 3.64
C SER A 70 -7.92 0.63 3.22
N ARG A 71 -7.50 0.72 1.96
CA ARG A 71 -6.34 -0.05 1.44
C ARG A 71 -5.03 0.31 2.13
N LEU A 72 -4.78 1.61 2.33
CA LEU A 72 -3.61 2.08 3.05
C LEU A 72 -3.61 1.60 4.51
N LYS A 73 -4.80 1.58 5.15
CA LYS A 73 -4.97 1.06 6.49
C LYS A 73 -4.65 -0.44 6.55
N TYR A 74 -5.14 -1.27 5.63
CA TYR A 74 -4.81 -2.70 5.62
C TYR A 74 -3.30 -2.94 5.51
N LEU A 75 -2.61 -2.18 4.66
CA LEU A 75 -1.15 -2.25 4.52
C LEU A 75 -0.43 -1.80 5.81
N SER A 76 -0.93 -0.74 6.46
CA SER A 76 -0.42 -0.28 7.76
C SER A 76 -0.60 -1.34 8.84
N ASP A 77 -1.78 -1.96 8.91
CA ASP A 77 -2.13 -2.91 9.96
C ASP A 77 -1.32 -4.21 9.87
N VAL A 78 -0.86 -4.61 8.67
CA VAL A 78 0.11 -5.71 8.48
C VAL A 78 1.58 -5.26 8.62
N GLY A 79 1.84 -4.07 9.14
CA GLY A 79 3.19 -3.60 9.48
C GLY A 79 4.03 -3.10 8.31
N LEU A 80 3.43 -2.70 7.18
CA LEU A 80 4.17 -2.22 6.00
C LEU A 80 4.32 -0.69 5.92
N ASN A 81 4.14 0.00 7.04
CA ASN A 81 4.15 1.46 7.16
C ASN A 81 5.36 2.17 6.54
N TYR A 82 6.53 1.52 6.53
CA TYR A 82 7.78 2.08 6.05
C TYR A 82 7.97 1.99 4.52
N LEU A 83 7.18 1.17 3.83
CA LEU A 83 7.28 1.03 2.39
C LEU A 83 6.63 2.22 1.68
N THR A 84 7.25 2.66 0.59
CA THR A 84 6.68 3.67 -0.30
C THR A 84 5.77 3.04 -1.34
N LEU A 85 4.73 3.74 -1.80
CA LEU A 85 3.82 3.24 -2.84
C LEU A 85 4.53 2.94 -4.16
N SER A 86 5.61 3.68 -4.48
CA SER A 86 6.42 3.46 -5.69
C SER A 86 7.47 2.35 -5.57
N ARG A 87 7.53 1.60 -4.46
CA ARG A 87 8.56 0.57 -4.25
C ARG A 87 8.40 -0.55 -5.29
N PRO A 88 9.47 -0.93 -6.03
CA PRO A 88 9.37 -2.01 -6.99
C PRO A 88 9.12 -3.36 -6.31
N THR A 89 8.13 -4.12 -6.79
CA THR A 89 7.73 -5.42 -6.24
C THR A 89 8.89 -6.43 -6.22
N ASN A 90 9.78 -6.38 -7.22
CA ASN A 90 10.95 -7.27 -7.33
C ASN A 90 12.05 -6.99 -6.28
N THR A 91 11.87 -5.99 -5.41
CA THR A 91 12.80 -5.65 -4.32
C THR A 91 12.22 -5.93 -2.94
N LEU A 92 11.02 -6.50 -2.89
CA LEU A 92 10.36 -6.92 -1.65
C LEU A 92 10.94 -8.26 -1.20
N SER A 93 11.05 -8.43 0.10
CA SER A 93 11.29 -9.71 0.74
C SER A 93 10.09 -10.64 0.59
N GLY A 94 10.30 -11.94 0.85
CA GLY A 94 9.22 -12.93 0.86
C GLY A 94 8.11 -12.57 1.85
N GLY A 95 8.48 -12.20 3.09
CA GLY A 95 7.52 -11.80 4.12
C GLY A 95 6.75 -10.53 3.77
N GLU A 96 7.41 -9.51 3.19
CA GLU A 96 6.70 -8.30 2.72
C GLU A 96 5.69 -8.64 1.62
N SER A 97 6.08 -9.47 0.64
CA SER A 97 5.19 -9.88 -0.45
C SER A 97 3.98 -10.65 0.07
N GLN A 98 4.20 -11.55 1.03
CA GLN A 98 3.13 -12.30 1.69
C GLN A 98 2.16 -11.38 2.44
N ARG A 99 2.66 -10.39 3.17
CA ARG A 99 1.83 -9.41 3.89
C ARG A 99 1.05 -8.49 2.96
N ILE A 100 1.62 -8.09 1.82
CA ILE A 100 0.87 -7.34 0.78
C ILE A 100 -0.28 -8.17 0.23
N ASN A 101 -0.04 -9.46 -0.05
CA ASN A 101 -1.09 -10.37 -0.51
C ASN A 101 -2.19 -10.53 0.54
N LEU A 102 -1.81 -10.69 1.82
CA LEU A 102 -2.76 -10.76 2.93
C LEU A 102 -3.62 -9.49 3.02
N ALA A 103 -3.01 -8.30 3.01
CA ALA A 103 -3.74 -7.02 3.04
C ALA A 103 -4.67 -6.85 1.83
N THR A 104 -4.25 -7.33 0.65
CA THR A 104 -5.07 -7.29 -0.57
C THR A 104 -6.28 -8.22 -0.46
N SER A 105 -6.08 -9.43 0.05
CA SER A 105 -7.15 -10.40 0.28
C SER A 105 -8.17 -9.89 1.29
N ILE A 106 -7.71 -9.34 2.41
CA ILE A 106 -8.56 -8.69 3.42
C ILE A 106 -9.41 -7.58 2.80
N GLY A 107 -8.80 -6.71 1.98
CA GLY A 107 -9.50 -5.62 1.32
C GLY A 107 -10.50 -6.02 0.24
N SER A 108 -10.44 -7.26 -0.25
CA SER A 108 -11.39 -7.77 -1.25
C SER A 108 -12.77 -8.17 -0.67
N SER A 109 -12.93 -8.14 0.66
CA SER A 109 -14.19 -8.42 1.36
C SER A 109 -14.89 -9.71 0.92
N LEU A 110 -14.10 -10.74 0.63
CA LEU A 110 -14.61 -12.08 0.31
C LEU A 110 -15.19 -12.72 1.57
N ILE A 111 -16.52 -12.74 1.68
CA ILE A 111 -17.27 -13.40 2.76
C ILE A 111 -17.24 -14.91 2.53
N GLY A 112 -17.04 -15.70 3.60
CA GLY A 112 -17.08 -17.17 3.54
C GLY A 112 -15.86 -17.82 2.89
N SER A 113 -14.72 -17.11 2.87
CA SER A 113 -13.46 -17.66 2.36
C SER A 113 -12.60 -18.24 3.47
N MET A 114 -11.94 -19.36 3.18
CA MET A 114 -10.94 -19.96 4.06
C MET A 114 -9.55 -19.48 3.65
N TYR A 115 -8.85 -18.82 4.56
CA TYR A 115 -7.47 -18.40 4.37
C TYR A 115 -6.52 -19.41 5.02
N ILE A 116 -5.62 -19.99 4.22
CA ILE A 116 -4.53 -20.85 4.70
C ILE A 116 -3.25 -20.04 4.60
N LEU A 117 -2.63 -19.76 5.76
CA LEU A 117 -1.43 -18.93 5.86
C LEU A 117 -0.23 -19.82 6.24
N ASP A 118 0.83 -19.75 5.46
CA ASP A 118 2.09 -20.47 5.72
C ASP A 118 3.09 -19.53 6.41
N GLU A 119 3.29 -19.71 7.73
CA GLU A 119 4.13 -18.87 8.60
C GLU A 119 4.06 -17.34 8.35
N PRO A 120 2.91 -16.68 8.65
CA PRO A 120 2.73 -15.26 8.35
C PRO A 120 3.58 -14.32 9.24
N SER A 121 4.24 -14.83 10.28
CA SER A 121 5.11 -14.08 11.19
C SER A 121 6.57 -13.95 10.71
N ILE A 122 6.98 -14.60 9.61
CA ILE A 122 8.36 -14.57 9.12
C ILE A 122 8.79 -13.13 8.80
N GLY A 123 9.93 -12.73 9.37
CA GLY A 123 10.52 -11.41 9.14
C GLY A 123 9.77 -10.25 9.78
N LEU A 124 8.87 -10.51 10.74
CA LEU A 124 8.25 -9.48 11.57
C LEU A 124 9.03 -9.27 12.87
N HIS A 125 9.13 -8.01 13.27
CA HIS A 125 9.57 -7.69 14.63
C HIS A 125 8.49 -8.11 15.63
N PRO A 126 8.83 -8.57 16.85
CA PRO A 126 7.84 -9.03 17.84
C PRO A 126 6.69 -8.05 18.12
N ARG A 127 6.97 -6.74 18.00
CA ARG A 127 5.97 -5.66 18.12
C ARG A 127 4.90 -5.74 17.03
N ASP A 128 5.29 -6.01 15.79
CA ASP A 128 4.42 -6.01 14.62
C ASP A 128 3.65 -7.34 14.52
N SER A 129 4.20 -8.43 15.09
CA SER A 129 3.51 -9.71 15.22
C SER A 129 2.19 -9.60 15.99
N LEU A 130 2.12 -8.75 17.02
CA LEU A 130 0.88 -8.52 17.77
C LEU A 130 -0.18 -7.82 16.91
N GLN A 131 0.23 -6.84 16.10
CA GLN A 131 -0.67 -6.15 15.17
C GLN A 131 -1.19 -7.12 14.11
N LEU A 132 -0.34 -8.00 13.58
CA LEU A 132 -0.76 -9.03 12.65
C LEU A 132 -1.80 -9.98 13.27
N ILE A 133 -1.62 -10.40 14.52
CA ILE A 133 -2.59 -11.25 15.23
C ILE A 133 -3.94 -10.53 15.40
N GLU A 134 -3.92 -9.24 15.73
CA GLU A 134 -5.13 -8.44 15.86
C GLU A 134 -5.88 -8.31 14.53
N VAL A 135 -5.14 -8.08 13.43
CA VAL A 135 -5.69 -8.10 12.07
C VAL A 135 -6.36 -9.44 11.79
N LEU A 136 -5.68 -10.55 11.98
CA LEU A 136 -6.23 -11.88 11.71
C LEU A 136 -7.52 -12.12 12.50
N LYS A 137 -7.56 -11.77 13.79
CA LYS A 137 -8.76 -11.89 14.63
C LYS A 137 -9.92 -11.03 14.16
N ASN A 138 -9.64 -9.81 13.69
CA ASN A 138 -10.67 -8.89 13.21
C ASN A 138 -11.32 -9.37 11.90
N TYR A 139 -10.61 -10.17 11.12
CA TYR A 139 -11.10 -10.73 9.84
C TYR A 139 -11.51 -12.20 9.95
N GLU A 140 -11.29 -12.82 11.11
CA GLU A 140 -11.81 -14.13 11.46
C GLU A 140 -13.26 -14.03 11.96
N THR A 141 -14.22 -14.35 11.09
CA THR A 141 -15.26 -15.29 11.52
C THR A 141 -14.60 -16.66 11.71
N LEU A 142 -13.95 -16.86 12.86
CA LEU A 142 -13.41 -18.15 13.28
C LEU A 142 -14.54 -19.17 13.40
N VAL A 143 -14.62 -20.11 12.45
CA VAL A 143 -15.17 -21.42 12.77
C VAL A 143 -14.05 -22.18 13.46
N THR A 144 -14.06 -22.15 14.79
CA THR A 144 -13.43 -23.20 15.59
C THR A 144 -14.11 -24.52 15.23
N LEU A 145 -13.33 -25.49 14.73
CA LEU A 145 -13.70 -26.90 14.84
C LEU A 145 -13.54 -27.36 16.29
#